data_AF-A0A3E0AR01-F1
#
_entry.id   AF-A0A3E0AR01-F1
#
_cell.length_a   1.000
_cell.length_b   1.000
_cell.length_c   1.000
_cell.angle_alpha   90.00
_cell.angle_beta   90.00
_cell.angle_gamma   90.00
#
_symmetry.space_group_name_H-M   'P 1'
#
loop_
_entity.id
_entity.type
_entity.pdbx_description
1 polymer ?
#
loop_
_entity_poly.entity_id
_entity_poly.type
_entity_poly.pdbx_seq_one_letter_code
_entity_poly.pdbx_strand_id
1 'polypeptide(L)'
;MNKFFMELDENNNGRSVTLVIQKNEGIQNAFARLGSYDMAKQIDLTKIDVASVWEIINDFPENGEEATFILNDMQINETLLKTADNIQNIDFKNDLYHLTTGDRNIDLIEKYRLLNINVKQKSKTYELEIVESLLREHDKNNEVISNLQRENQQLQFTGGRADDDDLETRYLDLMEKYKQSLNRLEQLRSSKLGKLQVAYWNKKRGY
;
A
#
# COMPACT_ATOMS: atom_id res chain seq x y z
N MET A 1 -26.11 -13.16 -8.49
CA MET A 1 -27.42 -12.74 -9.03
C MET A 1 -27.17 -11.46 -9.79
N ASN A 2 -27.64 -11.35 -11.03
CA ASN A 2 -27.40 -10.17 -11.87
C ASN A 2 -28.15 -8.96 -11.28
N LYS A 3 -27.55 -7.78 -11.36
CA LYS A 3 -28.06 -6.55 -10.71
C LYS A 3 -28.33 -5.47 -11.74
N PHE A 4 -29.37 -4.69 -11.53
CA PHE A 4 -29.67 -3.51 -12.33
C PHE A 4 -29.44 -2.27 -11.47
N PHE A 5 -28.72 -1.30 -12.02
CA PHE A 5 -28.55 0.03 -11.45
C PHE A 5 -29.11 1.04 -12.44
N MET A 6 -29.83 2.04 -11.95
CA MET A 6 -30.36 3.12 -12.76
C MET A 6 -29.75 4.42 -12.27
N GLU A 7 -29.15 5.16 -13.19
CA GLU A 7 -28.69 6.51 -12.94
C GLU A 7 -29.82 7.47 -13.29
N LEU A 8 -30.13 8.41 -12.38
CA LEU A 8 -31.15 9.43 -12.58
C LEU A 8 -30.47 10.79 -12.83
N ASP A 9 -31.09 11.62 -13.67
CA ASP A 9 -30.70 13.01 -13.84
C ASP A 9 -31.20 13.91 -12.67
N GLU A 10 -30.85 15.19 -12.70
CA GLU A 10 -31.26 16.19 -11.69
C GLU A 10 -32.79 16.39 -11.62
N ASN A 11 -33.52 15.91 -12.64
CA ASN A 11 -34.98 16.00 -12.76
C ASN A 11 -35.68 14.65 -12.48
N ASN A 12 -34.97 13.65 -11.93
CA ASN A 12 -35.44 12.29 -11.69
C ASN A 12 -35.85 11.49 -12.94
N ASN A 13 -35.40 11.87 -14.13
CA ASN A 13 -35.53 11.04 -15.33
C ASN A 13 -34.38 10.02 -15.39
N GLY A 14 -34.64 8.84 -15.96
CA GLY A 14 -33.62 7.82 -16.17
C GLY A 14 -32.58 8.26 -17.20
N ARG A 15 -31.33 8.43 -16.77
CA ARG A 15 -30.19 8.78 -17.62
C ARG A 15 -29.57 7.54 -18.27
N SER A 16 -29.35 6.50 -17.47
CA SER A 16 -28.75 5.25 -17.92
C SER A 16 -29.18 4.09 -17.04
N VAL A 17 -29.14 2.87 -17.61
CA VAL A 17 -29.35 1.63 -16.88
C VAL A 17 -28.14 0.72 -17.07
N THR A 18 -27.54 0.28 -15.98
CA THR A 18 -26.40 -0.64 -15.96
C THR A 18 -26.82 -2.00 -15.45
N LEU A 19 -26.70 -3.02 -16.31
CA LEU A 19 -26.82 -4.43 -15.95
C LEU A 19 -25.44 -4.97 -15.57
N VAL A 20 -25.26 -5.29 -14.29
CA VAL A 20 -24.04 -5.97 -13.80
C VAL A 20 -24.27 -7.47 -13.83
N ILE A 21 -23.58 -8.16 -14.72
CA ILE A 21 -23.64 -9.62 -14.81
C ILE A 21 -22.60 -10.22 -13.88
N GLN A 22 -23.05 -11.09 -12.97
CA GLN A 22 -22.19 -11.75 -11.98
C GLN A 22 -22.08 -13.26 -12.20
N LYS A 23 -23.04 -13.85 -12.93
CA LYS A 23 -23.09 -15.28 -13.26
C LYS A 23 -23.70 -15.44 -14.64
N ASN A 24 -23.22 -16.45 -15.37
CA ASN A 24 -23.77 -16.85 -16.67
C ASN A 24 -25.06 -17.68 -16.52
N GLU A 25 -26.04 -17.14 -15.80
CA GLU A 25 -27.34 -17.79 -15.54
C GLU A 25 -28.47 -16.79 -15.82
N GLY A 26 -29.45 -17.18 -16.64
CA GLY A 26 -30.66 -16.37 -16.90
C GLY A 26 -30.41 -15.06 -17.66
N ILE A 27 -29.33 -14.97 -18.43
CA ILE A 27 -28.91 -13.75 -19.14
C ILE A 27 -29.97 -13.27 -20.14
N GLN A 28 -30.60 -14.18 -20.87
CA GLN A 28 -31.65 -13.82 -21.84
C GLN A 28 -32.82 -13.06 -21.20
N ASN A 29 -33.23 -13.45 -19.98
CA ASN A 29 -34.26 -12.72 -19.23
C ASN A 29 -33.76 -11.34 -18.77
N ALA A 30 -32.47 -11.24 -18.44
CA ALA A 30 -31.85 -9.97 -18.07
C ALA A 30 -31.74 -9.02 -19.26
N PHE A 31 -31.40 -9.52 -20.46
CA PHE A 31 -31.41 -8.75 -21.70
C PHE A 31 -32.81 -8.28 -22.08
N ALA A 32 -33.81 -9.16 -22.07
CA ALA A 32 -35.19 -8.77 -22.33
C ALA A 32 -35.68 -7.68 -21.35
N ARG A 33 -35.29 -7.76 -20.08
CA ARG A 33 -35.57 -6.72 -19.09
C ARG A 33 -34.80 -5.43 -19.38
N LEU A 34 -33.53 -5.52 -19.76
CA LEU A 34 -32.72 -4.35 -20.13
C LEU A 34 -33.34 -3.60 -21.33
N GLY A 35 -33.89 -4.35 -22.28
CA GLY A 35 -34.60 -3.83 -23.44
C GLY A 35 -35.86 -3.03 -23.16
N SER A 36 -36.55 -3.34 -22.06
CA SER A 36 -37.75 -2.59 -21.65
C SER A 36 -37.47 -1.14 -21.23
N TYR A 37 -36.20 -0.75 -21.04
CA TYR A 37 -35.83 0.60 -20.65
C TYR A 37 -35.51 1.48 -21.88
N ASP A 38 -36.17 2.63 -21.97
CA ASP A 38 -36.00 3.63 -23.04
C ASP A 38 -34.84 4.62 -22.77
N MET A 39 -33.74 4.13 -22.20
CA MET A 39 -32.57 4.94 -21.85
C MET A 39 -31.27 4.26 -22.28
N ALA A 40 -30.13 4.93 -22.09
CA ALA A 40 -28.83 4.38 -22.43
C ALA A 40 -28.54 3.08 -21.65
N LYS A 41 -28.21 2.01 -22.36
CA LYS A 41 -28.02 0.67 -21.79
C LYS A 41 -26.54 0.36 -21.66
N GLN A 42 -26.13 -0.05 -20.47
CA GLN A 42 -24.77 -0.47 -20.17
C GLN A 42 -24.79 -1.88 -19.59
N ILE A 43 -23.83 -2.71 -19.99
CA ILE A 43 -23.69 -4.09 -19.53
C ILE A 43 -22.29 -4.26 -18.97
N ASP A 44 -22.19 -4.36 -17.65
CA ASP A 44 -20.94 -4.57 -16.94
C ASP A 44 -20.62 -6.06 -16.83
N LEU A 45 -19.54 -6.46 -17.51
CA LEU A 45 -19.02 -7.83 -17.57
C LEU A 45 -17.69 -7.97 -16.80
N THR A 46 -17.26 -6.95 -16.07
CA THR A 46 -15.96 -6.93 -15.36
C THR A 46 -15.82 -8.01 -14.29
N LYS A 47 -16.93 -8.60 -13.84
CA LYS A 47 -16.99 -9.64 -12.79
C LYS A 47 -17.03 -11.07 -13.32
N ILE A 48 -16.97 -11.25 -14.64
CA ILE A 48 -17.09 -12.55 -15.32
C ILE A 48 -15.74 -12.95 -15.94
N ASP A 49 -15.54 -14.25 -16.13
CA ASP A 49 -14.36 -14.77 -16.81
C ASP A 49 -14.36 -14.44 -18.32
N VAL A 50 -13.17 -14.47 -18.94
CA VAL A 50 -12.99 -14.06 -20.34
C VAL A 50 -13.81 -14.90 -21.32
N ALA A 51 -13.94 -16.22 -21.09
CA ALA A 51 -14.68 -17.08 -22.00
C ALA A 51 -16.16 -16.75 -22.00
N SER A 52 -16.76 -16.69 -20.80
CA SER A 52 -18.16 -16.31 -20.63
C SER A 52 -18.45 -14.89 -21.15
N VAL A 53 -17.53 -13.94 -21.03
CA VAL A 53 -17.70 -12.57 -21.55
C VAL A 53 -18.04 -12.56 -23.04
N TRP A 54 -17.26 -13.30 -23.86
CA TRP A 54 -17.43 -13.28 -25.31
C TRP A 54 -18.61 -14.14 -25.77
N GLU A 55 -18.94 -15.21 -25.03
CA GLU A 55 -20.22 -15.91 -25.22
C GLU A 55 -21.39 -14.94 -25.02
N ILE A 56 -21.38 -14.14 -23.95
CA ILE A 56 -22.44 -13.17 -23.63
C ILE A 56 -22.55 -12.08 -24.70
N ILE A 57 -21.41 -11.58 -25.20
CA ILE A 57 -21.39 -10.57 -26.26
C ILE A 57 -21.96 -11.14 -27.56
N ASN A 58 -21.56 -12.35 -27.94
CA ASN A 58 -22.03 -12.99 -29.18
C ASN A 58 -23.51 -13.41 -29.11
N ASP A 59 -24.00 -13.78 -27.92
CA ASP A 59 -25.40 -14.15 -27.68
C ASP A 59 -26.33 -12.92 -27.51
N PHE A 60 -25.78 -11.70 -27.59
CA PHE A 60 -26.57 -10.47 -27.47
C PHE A 60 -27.44 -10.29 -28.71
N PRO A 61 -28.76 -10.02 -28.55
CA PRO A 61 -29.69 -9.98 -29.67
C PRO A 61 -29.32 -8.90 -30.71
N GLU A 62 -29.15 -9.33 -31.96
CA GLU A 62 -28.78 -8.46 -33.09
C GLU A 62 -29.89 -7.44 -33.48
N ASN A 63 -31.13 -7.65 -33.02
CA ASN A 63 -32.32 -6.96 -33.51
C ASN A 63 -32.65 -5.60 -32.85
N GLY A 64 -31.64 -4.75 -32.63
CA GLY A 64 -31.87 -3.29 -32.55
C GLY A 64 -31.80 -2.62 -31.17
N GLU A 65 -31.11 -3.21 -30.19
CA GLU A 65 -30.79 -2.49 -28.95
C GLU A 65 -29.34 -2.00 -28.93
N GLU A 66 -29.18 -0.67 -28.95
CA GLU A 66 -27.89 -0.05 -28.65
C GLU A 66 -27.55 -0.24 -27.17
N ALA A 67 -26.46 -0.97 -26.91
CA ALA A 67 -25.93 -1.23 -25.60
C ALA A 67 -24.41 -1.05 -25.61
N THR A 68 -23.86 -0.68 -24.45
CA THR A 68 -22.41 -0.58 -24.26
C THR A 68 -21.93 -1.66 -23.29
N PHE A 69 -21.07 -2.57 -23.74
CA PHE A 69 -20.41 -3.54 -22.89
C PHE A 69 -19.18 -2.92 -22.21
N ILE A 70 -19.03 -3.17 -20.91
CA ILE A 70 -17.92 -2.69 -20.10
C ILE A 70 -17.02 -3.88 -19.73
N LEU A 71 -15.74 -3.76 -20.07
CA LEU A 71 -14.74 -4.82 -20.02
C LEU A 71 -13.44 -4.37 -19.36
N ASN A 72 -12.79 -5.28 -18.65
CA ASN A 72 -11.42 -5.13 -18.17
C ASN A 72 -10.41 -5.36 -19.31
N ASP A 73 -9.19 -4.83 -19.16
CA ASP A 73 -8.10 -5.01 -20.13
C ASP A 73 -7.75 -6.48 -20.39
N MET A 74 -7.82 -7.33 -19.36
CA MET A 74 -7.55 -8.77 -19.49
C MET A 74 -8.63 -9.54 -20.29
N GLN A 75 -9.81 -8.95 -20.50
CA GLN A 75 -10.94 -9.60 -21.16
C GLN A 75 -10.99 -9.33 -22.67
N ILE A 76 -10.07 -8.52 -23.21
CA ILE A 76 -10.10 -8.08 -24.61
C ILE A 76 -8.76 -8.33 -25.31
N ASN A 77 -8.81 -8.79 -26.56
CA ASN A 77 -7.64 -8.86 -27.43
C ASN A 77 -8.06 -8.79 -28.90
N GLU A 78 -7.07 -8.65 -29.80
CA GLU A 78 -7.32 -8.53 -31.24
C GLU A 78 -8.04 -9.76 -31.84
N THR A 79 -7.74 -10.97 -31.34
CA THR A 79 -8.34 -12.20 -31.86
C THR A 79 -9.82 -12.27 -31.53
N LEU A 80 -10.20 -11.90 -30.32
CA LEU A 80 -11.59 -11.89 -29.86
C LEU A 80 -12.40 -10.77 -30.51
N LEU A 81 -11.78 -9.60 -30.71
CA LEU A 81 -12.41 -8.51 -31.47
C LEU A 81 -12.63 -8.85 -32.95
N LYS A 82 -11.77 -9.68 -33.56
CA LYS A 82 -11.95 -10.13 -34.95
C LYS A 82 -13.17 -11.01 -35.14
N THR A 83 -13.55 -11.75 -34.11
CA THR A 83 -14.72 -12.64 -34.10
C THR A 83 -16.01 -11.91 -33.71
N ALA A 84 -15.94 -10.65 -33.31
CA ALA A 84 -17.10 -9.86 -32.92
C ALA A 84 -17.76 -9.23 -34.16
N ASP A 85 -18.96 -9.70 -34.51
CA ASP A 85 -19.72 -9.20 -35.65
C ASP A 85 -20.71 -8.09 -35.27
N ASN A 86 -21.01 -7.95 -33.97
CA ASN A 86 -22.02 -7.05 -33.44
C ASN A 86 -21.44 -5.82 -32.71
N ILE A 87 -20.16 -5.50 -32.92
CA ILE A 87 -19.48 -4.37 -32.28
C ILE A 87 -19.14 -3.29 -33.31
N GLN A 88 -19.71 -2.11 -33.12
CA GLN A 88 -19.50 -0.95 -33.99
C GLN A 88 -18.28 -0.12 -33.55
N ASN A 89 -18.08 0.03 -32.24
CA ASN A 89 -17.09 0.97 -31.72
C ASN A 89 -16.46 0.50 -30.41
N ILE A 90 -15.25 0.98 -30.16
CA ILE A 90 -14.49 0.75 -28.94
C ILE A 90 -13.97 2.06 -28.37
N ASP A 91 -14.09 2.25 -27.07
CA ASP A 91 -13.57 3.39 -26.33
C ASP A 91 -12.92 2.93 -25.01
N PHE A 92 -12.09 3.78 -24.42
CA PHE A 92 -11.43 3.49 -23.13
C PHE A 92 -11.68 4.65 -22.16
N LYS A 93 -12.45 4.39 -21.10
CA LYS A 93 -12.85 5.38 -20.09
C LYS A 93 -12.83 4.74 -18.71
N ASN A 94 -12.47 5.52 -17.68
CA ASN A 94 -12.43 5.05 -16.29
C ASN A 94 -11.64 3.72 -16.13
N ASP A 95 -10.52 3.62 -16.84
CA ASP A 95 -9.64 2.45 -16.88
C ASP A 95 -10.31 1.14 -17.36
N LEU A 96 -11.44 1.24 -18.10
CA LEU A 96 -12.19 0.12 -18.66
C LEU A 96 -12.48 0.34 -20.16
N TYR A 97 -12.55 -0.75 -20.91
CA TYR A 97 -12.98 -0.75 -22.31
C TYR A 97 -14.50 -0.72 -22.40
N HIS A 98 -15.00 0.11 -23.31
CA HIS A 98 -16.41 0.26 -23.61
C HIS A 98 -16.64 -0.14 -25.07
N LEU A 99 -17.39 -1.21 -25.30
CA LEU A 99 -17.75 -1.68 -26.65
C LEU A 99 -19.21 -1.34 -26.94
N THR A 100 -19.44 -0.54 -27.96
CA THR A 100 -20.80 -0.18 -28.40
C THR A 100 -21.29 -1.20 -29.42
N THR A 101 -22.49 -1.74 -29.19
CA THR A 101 -23.14 -2.64 -30.15
C THR A 101 -23.52 -1.90 -31.43
N GLY A 102 -23.52 -2.62 -32.55
CA GLY A 102 -23.98 -2.12 -33.84
C GLY A 102 -23.25 -2.81 -34.99
N ASP A 103 -23.47 -2.31 -36.20
CA ASP A 103 -22.87 -2.88 -37.41
C ASP A 103 -21.34 -2.87 -37.32
N ARG A 104 -20.75 -4.02 -37.67
CA ARG A 104 -19.30 -4.24 -37.62
C ARG A 104 -18.54 -3.12 -38.34
N ASN A 105 -17.62 -2.49 -37.62
CA ASN A 105 -16.71 -1.49 -38.18
C ASN A 105 -15.38 -2.14 -38.60
N ILE A 106 -14.93 -1.83 -39.83
CA ILE A 106 -13.68 -2.33 -40.42
C ILE A 106 -12.46 -1.81 -39.63
N ASP A 107 -12.54 -0.59 -39.08
CA ASP A 107 -11.41 0.08 -38.42
C ASP A 107 -11.34 -0.22 -36.91
N LEU A 108 -12.21 -1.09 -36.39
CA LEU A 108 -12.30 -1.41 -34.96
C LEU A 108 -10.97 -1.93 -34.39
N ILE A 109 -10.28 -2.77 -35.16
CA ILE A 109 -9.00 -3.38 -34.75
C ILE A 109 -7.90 -2.33 -34.65
N GLU A 110 -7.83 -1.41 -35.62
CA GLU A 110 -6.85 -0.32 -35.59
C GLU A 110 -7.10 0.63 -34.42
N LYS A 111 -8.36 0.96 -34.17
CA LYS A 111 -8.75 1.77 -33.00
C LYS A 111 -8.34 1.11 -31.69
N TYR A 112 -8.60 -0.20 -31.54
CA TYR A 112 -8.16 -0.96 -30.36
C TYR A 112 -6.64 -0.94 -30.19
N ARG A 113 -5.87 -1.12 -31.27
CA ARG A 113 -4.39 -1.08 -31.20
C ARG A 113 -3.87 0.25 -30.66
N LEU A 114 -4.40 1.36 -31.17
CA LEU A 114 -4.02 2.70 -30.72
C LEU A 114 -4.37 2.90 -29.24
N LEU A 115 -5.57 2.51 -28.82
CA LEU A 115 -5.99 2.57 -27.42
C LEU A 115 -5.08 1.73 -26.52
N ASN A 116 -4.81 0.49 -26.90
CA ASN A 116 -3.97 -0.44 -26.12
C ASN A 116 -2.54 0.07 -25.97
N ILE A 117 -1.96 0.68 -27.03
CA ILE A 117 -0.64 1.34 -26.94
C ILE A 117 -0.67 2.45 -25.88
N ASN A 118 -1.68 3.32 -25.92
CA ASN A 118 -1.81 4.42 -24.97
C ASN A 118 -1.99 3.92 -23.52
N VAL A 119 -2.83 2.89 -23.32
CA VAL A 119 -3.05 2.26 -22.00
C VAL A 119 -1.75 1.66 -21.46
N LYS A 120 -1.01 0.91 -22.29
CA LYS A 120 0.29 0.34 -21.91
C LYS A 120 1.33 1.41 -21.61
N GLN A 121 1.36 2.51 -22.37
CA GLN A 121 2.27 3.62 -22.09
C GLN A 121 1.93 4.30 -20.75
N LYS A 122 0.65 4.53 -20.46
CA LYS A 122 0.19 5.07 -19.16
C LYS A 122 0.61 4.16 -18.00
N SER A 123 0.44 2.84 -18.12
CA SER A 123 0.88 1.86 -17.12
C SER A 123 2.39 1.90 -16.90
N LYS A 124 3.18 1.94 -17.97
CA LYS A 124 4.65 2.03 -17.88
C LYS A 124 5.11 3.31 -17.18
N THR A 125 4.47 4.45 -17.45
CA THR A 125 4.79 5.71 -16.78
C THR A 125 4.52 5.60 -15.27
N TYR A 126 3.40 4.99 -14.88
CA TYR A 126 3.08 4.79 -13.48
C TYR A 126 4.06 3.82 -12.77
N GLU A 127 4.46 2.73 -13.44
CA GLU A 127 5.50 1.84 -12.94
C GLU A 127 6.83 2.56 -12.75
N LEU A 128 7.22 3.44 -13.67
CA LEU A 128 8.42 4.27 -13.54
C LEU A 128 8.33 5.24 -12.36
N GLU A 129 7.18 5.90 -12.16
CA GLU A 129 6.96 6.78 -11.00
C GLU A 129 7.10 6.02 -9.67
N ILE A 130 6.57 4.80 -9.59
CA ILE A 130 6.76 3.93 -8.42
C ILE A 130 8.23 3.61 -8.20
N VAL A 131 8.94 3.20 -9.25
CA VAL A 131 10.37 2.86 -9.18
C VAL A 131 11.18 4.07 -8.72
N GLU A 132 10.91 5.26 -9.26
CA GLU A 132 11.57 6.51 -8.83
C GLU A 132 11.28 6.81 -7.35
N SER A 133 10.05 6.62 -6.90
CA SER A 133 9.69 6.80 -5.49
C SER A 133 10.47 5.84 -4.58
N LEU A 134 10.55 4.57 -4.95
CA LEU A 134 11.30 3.55 -4.19
C LEU A 134 12.80 3.84 -4.16
N LEU A 135 13.38 4.32 -5.28
CA LEU A 135 14.78 4.73 -5.33
C LEU A 135 15.07 5.92 -4.39
N ARG A 136 14.18 6.92 -4.34
CA ARG A 136 14.31 8.05 -3.40
C ARG A 136 14.23 7.60 -1.94
N GLU A 137 13.35 6.66 -1.62
CA GLU A 137 13.28 6.09 -0.27
C GLU A 137 14.54 5.30 0.09
N HIS A 138 15.09 4.53 -0.86
CA HIS A 138 16.34 3.80 -0.68
C HIS A 138 17.52 4.75 -0.43
N ASP A 139 17.63 5.85 -1.18
CA ASP A 139 18.68 6.85 -0.98
C ASP A 139 18.58 7.52 0.40
N LYS A 140 17.35 7.82 0.84
CA LYS A 140 17.09 8.35 2.19
C LYS A 140 17.50 7.35 3.28
N ASN A 141 17.23 6.07 3.08
CA ASN A 141 17.67 5.02 4.01
C ASN A 141 19.20 4.89 4.05
N ASN A 142 19.88 5.05 2.90
CA ASN A 142 21.34 5.05 2.86
C ASN A 142 21.95 6.25 3.58
N GLU A 143 21.34 7.43 3.51
CA GLU A 143 21.78 8.59 4.30
C GLU A 143 21.68 8.31 5.80
N VAL A 144 20.58 7.70 6.26
CA VAL A 144 20.40 7.31 7.67
C VAL A 144 21.46 6.28 8.09
N ILE A 145 21.72 5.26 7.27
CA ILE A 145 22.76 4.25 7.54
C ILE A 145 24.14 4.91 7.63
N SER A 146 24.46 5.82 6.71
CA SER A 146 25.73 6.55 6.70
C SER A 146 25.92 7.40 7.96
N ASN A 147 24.85 8.07 8.41
CA ASN A 147 24.85 8.83 9.67
C ASN A 147 25.06 7.92 10.88
N LEU A 148 24.36 6.79 10.97
CA LEU A 148 24.52 5.81 12.04
C LEU A 148 25.93 5.18 12.04
N GLN A 149 26.51 4.91 10.87
CA GLN A 149 27.89 4.41 10.77
C GLN A 149 28.90 5.46 11.26
N ARG A 150 28.71 6.73 10.90
CA ARG A 150 29.55 7.83 11.38
C ARG A 150 29.45 8.01 12.89
N GLU A 151 28.24 7.94 13.44
CA GLU A 151 27.99 8.00 14.89
C GLU A 151 28.66 6.81 15.61
N ASN A 152 28.52 5.59 15.08
CA ASN A 152 29.16 4.41 15.64
C ASN A 152 30.69 4.50 15.61
N GLN A 153 31.27 4.99 14.50
CA GLN A 153 32.71 5.27 14.44
C GLN A 153 33.13 6.29 15.49
N GLN A 154 32.40 7.41 15.65
CA GLN A 154 32.69 8.41 16.69
C GLN A 154 32.63 7.82 18.10
N LEU A 155 31.63 6.97 18.38
CA LEU A 155 31.50 6.26 19.66
C LEU A 155 32.64 5.28 19.91
N GLN A 156 33.11 4.57 18.88
CA GLN A 156 34.28 3.69 18.99
C GLN A 156 35.58 4.47 19.26
N PHE A 157 35.77 5.62 18.60
CA PHE A 157 36.94 6.48 18.84
C PHE A 157 36.92 7.14 20.22
N THR A 158 35.74 7.43 20.77
CA THR A 158 35.61 7.96 22.14
C THR A 158 35.73 6.88 23.21
N GLY A 159 35.25 5.65 22.94
CA GLY A 159 35.38 4.52 23.86
C GLY A 159 36.80 3.92 23.96
N GLY A 160 37.69 4.19 23.00
CA GLY A 160 39.02 3.58 22.93
C GLY A 160 40.16 4.33 23.65
N ARG A 161 39.93 5.52 24.23
CA ARG A 161 41.02 6.36 24.77
C ARG A 161 40.72 7.10 26.09
N ALA A 162 39.51 7.00 26.64
CA ALA A 162 39.11 7.84 27.76
C ALA A 162 39.09 7.16 29.15
N ASP A 163 39.36 5.85 29.29
CA ASP A 163 38.83 5.13 30.46
C ASP A 163 39.79 4.21 31.24
N ASP A 164 41.11 4.30 31.07
CA ASP A 164 42.05 3.61 31.99
C ASP A 164 42.76 4.60 32.94
N ASP A 165 43.48 5.61 32.43
CA ASP A 165 44.21 6.57 33.30
C ASP A 165 43.27 7.44 34.15
N ASP A 166 42.15 7.90 33.59
CA ASP A 166 41.19 8.76 34.29
C ASP A 166 40.37 7.96 35.32
N LEU A 167 40.18 6.67 35.04
CA LEU A 167 39.53 5.71 35.92
C LEU A 167 40.46 5.32 37.08
N GLU A 168 41.73 5.02 36.79
CA GLU A 168 42.78 4.78 37.79
C GLU A 168 42.95 6.00 38.71
N THR A 169 43.00 7.21 38.15
CA THR A 169 43.10 8.45 38.92
C THR A 169 41.88 8.65 39.84
N ARG A 170 40.66 8.37 39.35
CA ARG A 170 39.45 8.42 40.17
C ARG A 170 39.44 7.36 41.27
N TYR A 171 39.91 6.14 40.97
CA TYR A 171 40.01 5.08 41.97
C TYR A 171 41.02 5.43 43.06
N LEU A 172 42.18 5.98 42.70
CA LEU A 172 43.20 6.41 43.65
C LEU A 172 42.69 7.56 44.54
N ASP A 173 42.06 8.58 43.97
CA ASP A 173 41.49 9.70 44.75
C ASP A 173 40.35 9.22 45.68
N LEU A 174 39.55 8.25 45.24
CA LEU A 174 38.53 7.63 46.09
C LEU A 174 39.15 6.84 47.24
N MET A 175 40.21 6.05 46.99
CA MET A 175 40.95 5.34 48.03
C MET A 175 41.60 6.28 49.05
N GLU A 176 42.16 7.40 48.59
CA GLU A 176 42.74 8.45 49.43
C GLU A 176 41.68 9.05 50.37
N LYS A 177 40.49 9.38 49.85
CA LYS A 177 39.36 9.88 50.63
C LYS A 177 38.88 8.87 51.67
N TYR A 178 38.80 7.58 51.29
CA TYR A 178 38.47 6.52 52.24
C TYR A 178 39.51 6.40 53.35
N LYS A 179 40.81 6.42 53.02
CA LYS A 179 41.90 6.38 53.99
C LYS A 179 41.84 7.55 54.97
N GLN A 180 41.58 8.77 54.48
CA GLN A 180 41.40 9.95 55.34
C GLN A 180 40.18 9.82 56.24
N SER A 181 39.05 9.31 55.71
CA SER A 181 37.84 9.08 56.50
C SER A 181 38.06 8.04 57.60
N LEU A 182 38.81 6.98 57.31
CA LEU A 182 39.16 5.92 58.25
C LEU A 182 40.07 6.45 59.37
N ASN A 183 41.09 7.25 59.02
CA ASN A 183 41.93 7.92 60.01
C ASN A 183 41.12 8.86 60.93
N ARG A 184 40.16 9.61 60.38
CA ARG A 184 39.26 10.45 61.18
C ARG A 184 38.37 9.62 62.11
N LEU A 185 37.87 8.48 61.64
CA LEU A 185 37.12 7.53 62.47
C LEU A 185 37.97 6.95 63.60
N GLU A 186 39.24 6.61 63.35
CA GLU A 186 40.16 6.14 64.39
C GLU A 186 40.49 7.22 65.42
N GLN A 187 40.68 8.47 64.98
CA GLN A 187 40.84 9.62 65.87
C GLN A 187 39.60 9.85 66.73
N LEU A 188 38.40 9.77 66.13
CA LEU A 188 37.15 9.87 66.87
C LEU A 188 36.99 8.74 67.88
N ARG A 189 37.28 7.50 67.48
CA ARG A 189 37.27 6.30 68.35
C ARG A 189 38.26 6.41 69.50
N SER A 190 39.45 6.97 69.26
CA SER A 190 40.48 7.13 70.31
C SER A 190 40.23 8.32 71.23
N SER A 191 39.40 9.27 70.82
CA SER A 191 38.96 10.40 71.65
C SER A 191 38.19 9.92 72.89
N LYS A 192 38.20 10.75 73.95
CA LYS A 192 37.52 10.45 75.22
C LYS A 192 36.01 10.19 75.03
N LEU A 193 35.37 10.98 74.14
CA LEU A 193 33.95 10.84 73.82
C LEU A 193 33.68 9.56 73.00
N GLY A 194 34.53 9.25 72.02
CA GLY A 194 34.40 8.04 71.22
C GLY A 194 34.62 6.76 72.02
N LYS A 195 35.58 6.74 72.94
CA LYS A 195 35.78 5.61 73.87
C LYS A 195 34.54 5.39 74.76
N LEU A 196 33.92 6.47 75.25
CA LEU A 196 32.68 6.41 76.01
C LEU A 196 31.51 5.88 75.17
N GLN A 197 31.37 6.32 73.92
CA GLN A 197 30.33 5.84 73.02
C GLN A 197 30.53 4.35 72.67
N VAL A 198 31.76 3.93 72.36
CA VAL A 198 32.06 2.52 72.09
C VAL A 198 31.80 1.65 73.33
N ALA A 199 32.22 2.10 74.52
CA ALA A 199 31.94 1.40 75.77
C ALA A 199 30.43 1.28 76.05
N TYR A 200 29.66 2.36 75.81
CA TYR A 200 28.20 2.34 75.91
C TYR A 200 27.56 1.33 74.96
N TRP A 201 28.00 1.29 73.69
CA TRP A 201 27.49 0.35 72.70
C TRP A 201 27.89 -1.10 72.97
N ASN A 202 29.11 -1.36 73.44
CA ASN A 202 29.55 -2.70 73.86
C ASN A 202 28.71 -3.20 75.05
N LYS A 203 28.50 -2.34 76.06
CA LYS A 203 27.64 -2.63 77.21
C LYS A 203 26.18 -2.90 76.82
N LYS A 204 25.66 -2.21 75.79
CA LYS A 204 24.31 -2.43 75.26
C LYS A 204 24.19 -3.72 74.43
N ARG A 205 25.27 -4.15 73.76
CA ARG A 205 25.30 -5.37 72.93
C ARG A 205 25.77 -6.62 73.68
N GLY A 206 26.14 -6.51 74.96
CA GLY A 206 26.48 -7.64 75.81
C GLY A 206 27.91 -8.18 75.65
N TYR A 207 28.83 -7.35 75.13
CA TYR A 207 30.27 -7.63 75.10
C TYR A 207 30.99 -7.01 76.29
#